data_AF-A0A1V5NV85-F1
#
_entry.id   AF-A0A1V5NV85-F1
#
_cell.length_a   1.000
_cell.length_b   1.000
_cell.length_c   1.000
_cell.angle_alpha   90.00
_cell.angle_beta   90.00
_cell.angle_gamma   90.00
#
_symmetry.space_group_name_H-M   'P 1'
#
loop_
_entity.id
_entity.type
_entity.pdbx_description
1 polymer ?
#
loop_
_entity_poly.entity_id
_entity_poly.type
_entity_poly.pdbx_seq_one_letter_code
_entity_poly.pdbx_strand_id
1 'polypeptide(L)' 'MTALALIHCEVSEAVEGLRHGNPPSEHIPEFSAVEEELADIVIRRMDLAGAKGYRLAEAIIAKHEFNKARPHKHGGKQF' A
#
# COMPACT_ATOMS: atom_id res chain seq x y z
N MET A 1 12.56 -9.28 -12.12
CA MET A 1 12.59 -7.80 -12.05
C MET A 1 11.19 -7.16 -12.06
N THR A 2 10.10 -7.94 -12.18
CA THR A 2 8.79 -7.46 -12.64
C THR A 2 7.82 -7.04 -11.52
N ALA A 3 7.57 -7.86 -10.50
CA ALA A 3 6.46 -7.61 -9.55
C ALA A 3 6.63 -6.38 -8.64
N LEU A 4 7.85 -6.09 -8.17
CA LEU A 4 8.10 -4.90 -7.34
C LEU A 4 8.01 -3.60 -8.15
N ALA A 5 8.36 -3.65 -9.45
CA ALA A 5 8.20 -2.51 -10.34
C ALA A 5 6.71 -2.24 -10.61
N LEU A 6 5.88 -3.30 -10.76
CA LEU A 6 4.43 -3.15 -10.87
C LEU A 6 3.81 -2.53 -9.62
N ILE A 7 4.21 -2.96 -8.42
CA ILE A 7 3.76 -2.31 -7.17
C ILE A 7 4.15 -0.82 -7.14
N HIS A 8 5.28 -0.44 -7.77
CA HIS A 8 5.68 0.95 -7.86
C HIS A 8 4.87 1.76 -8.89
N CYS A 9 4.32 1.12 -9.92
CA CYS A 9 3.39 1.74 -10.85
C CYS A 9 2.12 2.21 -10.12
N GLU A 10 1.49 1.34 -9.32
CA GLU A 10 0.27 1.71 -8.58
C GLU A 10 0.53 2.85 -7.57
N VAL A 11 1.73 2.90 -6.97
CA VAL A 11 2.12 4.05 -6.12
C VAL A 11 2.16 5.34 -6.95
N SER A 12 2.61 5.26 -8.19
CA SER A 12 2.65 6.42 -9.10
C SER A 12 1.23 6.83 -9.52
N GLU A 13 0.33 5.87 -9.71
CA GLU A 13 -1.09 6.12 -10.02
C GLU A 13 -1.82 6.75 -8.82
N ALA A 14 -1.57 6.27 -7.59
CA ALA A 14 -2.08 6.92 -6.38
C ALA A 14 -1.59 8.38 -6.25
N VAL A 15 -0.32 8.63 -6.56
CA VAL A 15 0.23 10.00 -6.58
C VAL A 15 -0.44 10.86 -7.65
N GLU A 16 -0.75 10.29 -8.81
CA GLU A 16 -1.45 11.01 -9.88
C GLU A 16 -2.92 11.29 -9.54
N GLY A 17 -3.59 10.35 -8.86
CA GLY A 17 -4.92 10.57 -8.27
C GLY A 17 -4.91 11.77 -7.32
N LEU A 18 -3.92 11.87 -6.43
CA LEU A 18 -3.75 13.04 -5.56
C LEU A 18 -3.52 14.34 -6.34
N ARG A 19 -2.72 14.31 -7.41
CA ARG A 19 -2.46 15.48 -8.27
C ARG A 19 -3.71 16.00 -8.97
N HIS A 20 -4.67 15.12 -9.24
CA HIS A 20 -5.95 15.46 -9.86
C HIS A 20 -7.09 15.71 -8.86
N GLY A 21 -6.78 15.89 -7.57
CA GLY A 21 -7.78 16.20 -6.55
C GLY A 21 -8.53 14.98 -6.01
N ASN A 22 -8.00 13.78 -6.25
CA ASN A 22 -8.54 12.50 -5.81
C ASN A 22 -10.01 12.28 -6.22
N PRO A 23 -10.31 12.23 -7.54
CA PRO A 23 -11.67 11.99 -8.01
C PRO A 23 -12.15 10.59 -7.63
N PRO A 24 -13.46 10.28 -7.78
CA PRO A 24 -13.94 8.92 -7.76
C PRO A 24 -13.17 8.05 -8.77
N SER A 25 -12.93 6.80 -8.41
CA SER A 25 -12.36 5.77 -9.27
C SER A 25 -13.22 5.57 -10.53
N GLU A 26 -12.57 5.28 -11.66
CA GLU A 26 -13.26 4.93 -12.90
C GLU A 26 -13.82 3.49 -12.88
N HIS A 27 -13.20 2.58 -12.11
CA HIS A 27 -13.58 1.17 -12.07
C HIS A 27 -14.48 0.82 -10.87
N ILE A 28 -14.29 1.50 -9.73
CA ILE A 28 -15.06 1.33 -8.48
C ILE A 28 -15.57 2.69 -7.96
N PRO A 29 -16.57 3.31 -8.61
CA PRO A 29 -16.95 4.70 -8.40
C PRO A 29 -17.40 5.07 -6.96
N GLU A 30 -17.66 4.09 -6.10
CA GLU A 30 -17.95 4.31 -4.68
C GLU A 30 -16.71 4.73 -3.86
N PHE A 31 -15.51 4.54 -4.42
CA PHE A 31 -14.24 4.86 -3.80
C PHE A 31 -13.48 5.92 -4.61
N SER A 32 -12.53 6.57 -3.98
CA SER A 32 -11.62 7.50 -4.68
C SER A 32 -10.53 6.77 -5.45
N ALA A 33 -9.95 7.43 -6.46
CA ALA A 33 -8.84 6.92 -7.25
C ALA A 33 -7.66 6.49 -6.34
N VAL A 34 -7.36 7.26 -5.29
CA VAL A 34 -6.30 6.88 -4.34
C VAL A 34 -6.65 5.62 -3.54
N GLU A 35 -7.91 5.43 -3.15
CA GLU A 35 -8.33 4.23 -2.40
C GLU A 35 -8.25 2.96 -3.26
N GLU A 36 -8.62 3.05 -4.54
CA GLU A 36 -8.44 1.97 -5.52
C GLU A 36 -6.96 1.58 -5.63
N GLU A 37 -6.08 2.55 -5.88
CA GLU A 37 -4.65 2.28 -6.08
C GLU A 37 -3.96 1.75 -4.81
N LEU A 38 -4.37 2.22 -3.63
CA LEU A 38 -3.90 1.66 -2.36
C LEU A 38 -4.37 0.21 -2.17
N ALA A 39 -5.57 -0.13 -2.62
CA ALA A 39 -6.05 -1.51 -2.60
C ALA A 39 -5.22 -2.39 -3.54
N ASP A 40 -4.92 -1.91 -4.75
CA ASP A 40 -4.09 -2.63 -5.72
C ASP A 40 -2.66 -2.87 -5.22
N ILE A 41 -2.06 -1.90 -4.53
CA ILE A 41 -0.77 -2.06 -3.86
C ILE A 41 -0.82 -3.22 -2.84
N VAL A 42 -1.88 -3.31 -2.04
CA VAL A 42 -2.04 -4.37 -1.04
C VAL A 42 -2.21 -5.72 -1.73
N ILE A 43 -3.11 -5.81 -2.71
CA ILE A 43 -3.39 -7.06 -3.45
C ILE A 43 -2.12 -7.58 -4.11
N ARG A 44 -1.41 -6.73 -4.87
CA ARG A 44 -0.16 -7.13 -5.56
C ARG A 44 0.94 -7.56 -4.60
N ARG A 45 1.04 -6.94 -3.41
CA ARG A 45 1.98 -7.37 -2.37
C ARG A 45 1.63 -8.75 -1.83
N MET A 46 0.35 -9.03 -1.62
CA MET A 46 -0.10 -10.32 -1.12
C MET A 46 0.07 -11.42 -2.17
N ASP A 47 -0.20 -11.14 -3.44
CA ASP A 47 0.05 -12.07 -4.56
C ASP A 47 1.54 -12.40 -4.68
N LEU A 48 2.41 -11.37 -4.61
CA LEU A 48 3.86 -11.57 -4.60
C LEU A 48 4.29 -12.44 -3.42
N ALA A 49 3.72 -12.21 -2.23
CA ALA A 49 4.02 -12.99 -1.05
C ALA A 49 3.61 -14.46 -1.23
N GLY A 50 2.40 -14.73 -1.73
CA GLY A 50 1.93 -16.07 -2.04
C GLY A 50 2.82 -16.76 -3.06
N ALA A 51 3.14 -16.10 -4.17
CA ALA A 51 4.00 -16.63 -5.23
C ALA A 51 5.44 -16.92 -4.78
N LYS A 52 5.92 -16.25 -3.73
CA LYS A 52 7.28 -16.43 -3.19
C LYS A 52 7.33 -17.22 -1.89
N GLY A 53 6.19 -17.66 -1.35
CA GLY A 53 6.11 -18.34 -0.06
C GLY A 53 6.51 -17.45 1.13
N TYR A 54 6.34 -16.13 1.01
CA TYR A 54 6.61 -15.22 2.11
C TYR A 54 5.48 -15.23 3.14
N ARG A 55 5.85 -15.27 4.42
CA ARG A 55 4.95 -15.12 5.58
C ARG A 55 4.58 -13.65 5.82
N LEU A 56 4.14 -12.94 4.77
CA LEU A 56 3.97 -11.49 4.79
C LEU A 56 2.95 -11.02 5.82
N ALA A 57 1.79 -11.69 5.92
CA ALA A 57 0.77 -11.34 6.91
C ALA A 57 1.31 -11.41 8.35
N GLU A 58 2.06 -12.47 8.67
CA GLU A 58 2.69 -12.66 9.99
C GLU A 58 3.76 -11.58 10.25
N ALA A 59 4.54 -11.23 9.22
CA ALA A 59 5.51 -10.15 9.31
C ALA A 59 4.85 -8.78 9.54
N ILE A 60 3.69 -8.52 8.92
CA ILE A 60 2.89 -7.29 9.16
C ILE A 60 2.43 -7.22 10.61
N ILE A 61 1.85 -8.31 11.14
CA ILE A 61 1.38 -8.37 12.54
C ILE A 61 2.56 -8.14 13.51
N ALA A 62 3.65 -8.88 13.34
CA ALA A 62 4.84 -8.74 14.18
C ALA A 62 5.42 -7.32 14.12
N LYS A 63 5.43 -6.69 12.94
CA LYS A 63 5.91 -5.31 12.77
C LYS A 63 4.97 -4.29 13.41
N HIS A 64 3.66 -4.50 13.30
CA HIS A 64 2.65 -3.64 13.90
C HIS A 64 2.76 -3.65 15.44
N GLU A 65 2.88 -4.82 16.07
CA GLU A 65 3.09 -4.94 17.51
C GLU A 65 4.40 -4.29 17.97
N PHE A 66 5.49 -4.50 17.22
CA PHE A 66 6.77 -3.82 17.49
C PHE A 66 6.65 -2.29 17.39
N ASN A 67 5.87 -1.77 16.44
CA ASN A 67 5.66 -0.33 16.28
C ASN A 67 4.83 0.27 17.42
N LYS A 68 3.88 -0.47 18.02
CA LYS A 68 3.13 -0.02 19.22
C LYS A 68 4.05 0.24 20.41
N ALA A 69 5.13 -0.54 20.53
CA ALA A 69 6.11 -0.40 21.61
C ALA A 69 7.11 0.74 21.37
N ARG A 70 7.13 1.38 20.19
CA ARG A 70 8.03 2.51 19.93
C ARG A 70 7.48 3.78 20.58
N PRO A 71 8.31 4.57 21.30
CA PRO A 71 7.89 5.86 21.81
C PRO A 71 7.38 6.74 20.66
N HIS A 72 6.22 7.35 20.86
CA HIS A 72 5.58 8.25 19.91
C HIS A 72 6.63 9.28 19.46
N LYS A 73 6.90 9.37 18.15
CA LYS A 73 7.91 10.23 17.49
C LYS A 73 9.34 9.67 17.31
N HIS A 74 9.58 8.36 17.31
CA HIS A 74 10.86 7.88 16.78
C HIS A 74 10.92 8.00 15.25
N GLY A 75 11.26 9.20 14.75
CA GLY A 75 11.50 9.50 13.33
C GLY A 75 10.65 10.61 12.70
N GLY A 76 9.78 11.29 13.44
CA GLY A 76 9.08 12.50 12.96
C GLY A 76 8.14 12.33 11.75
N LYS A 77 7.83 11.10 11.34
CA LYS A 77 6.97 10.85 10.16
C LYS A 77 5.51 11.10 10.53
N GLN A 78 4.88 12.06 9.86
CA GLN A 78 3.47 12.44 10.00
C GLN A 78 2.62 11.69 8.97
N PHE A 79 2.57 10.36 9.06
CA PHE A 79 1.58 9.53 8.37
C PHE A 79 1.33 8.31 9.24
#